data_AF-A0A0F9KVK0-F1
#
_entry.id   AF-A0A0F9KVK0-F1
#
_cell.length_a   1.000
_cell.length_b   1.000
_cell.length_c   1.000
_cell.angle_alpha   90.00
_cell.angle_beta   90.00
_cell.angle_gamma   90.00
#
_symmetry.space_group_name_H-M   'P 1'
#
loop_
_entity.id
_entity.type
_entity.pdbx_description
1 polymer ?
#
loop_
_entity_poly.entity_id
_entity_poly.type
_entity_poly.pdbx_seq_one_letter_code
_entity_poly.pdbx_strand_id
1 'polypeptide(L)'
;MKTIRNETRKLPVKLTDGEMLEQASELAHTIQEAADETDSQASLKAQMKARLMELDAKQSRLASVVATKTDYRDVEVEIAITDDGVAQETRKDTGEIISTRPLREDEKQLQMDTP
;
A
#
# COMPACT_ATOMS: atom_id res chain seq x y z
N MET A 1 -28.01 42.18 -61.85
CA MET A 1 -27.20 40.96 -61.60
C MET A 1 -28.13 39.75 -61.63
N LYS A 2 -27.82 38.69 -62.37
CA LYS A 2 -28.65 37.47 -62.46
C LYS A 2 -27.87 36.32 -61.83
N THR A 3 -28.31 35.83 -60.68
CA THR A 3 -27.70 34.68 -59.99
C THR A 3 -27.99 33.40 -60.78
N ILE A 4 -26.97 32.59 -61.05
CA ILE A 4 -27.06 31.41 -61.94
C ILE A 4 -27.32 30.12 -61.13
N ARG A 5 -26.73 29.97 -59.94
CA ARG A 5 -26.89 28.81 -59.03
C ARG A 5 -26.32 29.16 -57.64
N ASN A 6 -26.94 28.64 -56.58
CA ASN A 6 -26.39 28.67 -55.23
C ASN A 6 -25.76 27.31 -54.90
N GLU A 7 -24.61 27.31 -54.21
CA GLU A 7 -23.99 26.09 -53.69
C GLU A 7 -23.24 26.37 -52.38
N THR A 8 -23.20 25.38 -51.50
CA THR A 8 -22.48 25.48 -50.22
C THR A 8 -21.07 24.94 -50.37
N ARG A 9 -20.07 25.71 -49.93
CA ARG A 9 -18.67 25.29 -49.87
C ARG A 9 -18.09 25.63 -48.50
N LYS A 10 -17.23 24.76 -47.96
CA LYS A 10 -16.45 25.09 -46.77
C LYS A 10 -15.31 26.01 -47.19
N LEU A 11 -15.28 27.20 -46.62
CA LEU A 11 -14.25 28.22 -46.89
C LEU A 11 -13.72 28.72 -45.54
N PRO A 12 -12.45 29.13 -45.48
CA PRO A 12 -11.93 29.82 -44.30
C PRO A 12 -12.66 31.15 -44.14
N VAL A 13 -13.28 31.35 -42.97
CA VAL A 13 -13.96 32.58 -42.59
C VAL A 13 -13.25 33.13 -41.36
N LYS A 14 -13.05 34.45 -41.34
CA LYS A 14 -12.51 35.12 -40.14
C LYS A 14 -13.60 35.13 -39.07
N LEU A 15 -13.25 34.71 -37.87
CA LEU A 15 -14.12 34.85 -36.73
C LEU A 15 -14.38 36.33 -36.45
N THR A 16 -15.60 36.64 -36.06
CA THR A 16 -15.94 37.90 -35.39
C THR A 16 -15.36 37.91 -33.98
N ASP A 17 -15.26 39.09 -33.37
CA ASP A 17 -14.75 39.23 -32.01
C ASP A 17 -15.60 38.43 -31.00
N GLY A 18 -16.92 38.35 -31.20
CA GLY A 18 -17.82 37.56 -30.36
C GLY A 18 -17.56 36.05 -30.47
N GLU A 19 -17.47 35.53 -31.70
CA GLU A 19 -17.14 34.11 -31.92
C GLU A 19 -15.74 33.77 -31.38
N MET A 20 -14.78 34.71 -31.48
CA MET A 20 -13.45 34.52 -30.91
C MET A 20 -13.48 34.46 -29.38
N LEU A 21 -14.27 35.30 -28.72
CA LEU A 21 -14.42 35.28 -27.26
C LEU A 21 -15.09 33.99 -26.77
N GLU A 22 -16.12 33.52 -27.46
CA GLU A 22 -16.77 32.23 -27.16
C GLU A 22 -15.77 31.07 -27.28
N GLN A 23 -15.03 31.02 -28.39
CA GLN A 23 -13.99 30.01 -28.59
C GLN A 23 -12.87 30.08 -27.55
N ALA A 24 -12.46 31.29 -27.15
CA ALA A 24 -11.45 31.47 -26.11
C ALA A 24 -11.95 30.99 -24.74
N SER A 25 -13.23 31.24 -24.43
CA SER A 25 -13.87 30.78 -23.19
C SER A 25 -13.97 29.26 -23.15
N GLU A 26 -14.42 28.65 -24.26
CA GLU A 26 -14.49 27.19 -24.39
C GLU A 26 -13.10 26.56 -24.26
N LEU A 27 -12.10 27.12 -24.94
CA LEU A 27 -10.71 26.67 -24.83
C LEU A 27 -10.19 26.72 -23.39
N ALA A 28 -10.41 27.83 -22.68
CA ALA A 28 -9.97 27.97 -21.30
C ALA A 28 -10.63 26.92 -20.39
N HIS A 29 -11.92 26.65 -20.60
CA HIS A 29 -12.64 25.62 -19.88
C HIS A 29 -12.07 24.22 -20.15
N THR A 30 -11.89 23.86 -21.43
CA THR A 30 -11.32 22.56 -21.82
C THR A 30 -9.90 22.37 -21.28
N ILE A 31 -9.08 23.43 -21.23
CA ILE A 31 -7.75 23.36 -20.63
C ILE A 31 -7.84 23.00 -19.14
N GLN A 32 -8.75 23.64 -18.40
CA GLN A 32 -8.95 23.36 -16.98
C GLN A 32 -9.44 21.92 -16.77
N GLU A 33 -10.45 21.48 -17.52
CA GLU A 33 -10.97 20.11 -17.43
C GLU A 33 -9.88 19.07 -17.74
N ALA A 34 -9.05 19.32 -18.76
CA ALA A 34 -7.95 18.43 -19.10
C ALA A 34 -6.89 18.35 -17.98
N ALA A 35 -6.61 19.46 -17.29
CA ALA A 35 -5.71 19.49 -16.14
C ALA A 35 -6.29 18.69 -14.97
N ASP A 36 -7.56 18.92 -14.62
CA ASP A 36 -8.24 18.24 -13.51
C ASP A 36 -8.32 16.71 -13.74
N GLU A 37 -8.60 16.29 -14.98
CA GLU A 37 -8.62 14.88 -15.36
C GLU A 37 -7.21 14.25 -15.28
N THR A 38 -6.17 14.99 -15.68
CA THR A 38 -4.78 14.52 -15.59
C THR A 38 -4.36 14.29 -14.13
N ASP A 39 -4.70 15.22 -13.24
CA ASP A 39 -4.42 15.12 -11.81
C ASP A 39 -5.20 13.96 -11.17
N SER A 40 -6.46 13.79 -11.57
CA SER A 40 -7.30 12.67 -11.12
C SER A 40 -6.72 11.32 -11.53
N GLN A 41 -6.25 11.19 -12.78
CA GLN A 41 -5.58 9.98 -13.27
C GLN A 41 -4.27 9.71 -12.52
N ALA A 42 -3.48 10.73 -12.23
CA ALA A 42 -2.24 10.59 -11.47
C ALA A 42 -2.52 10.06 -10.05
N SER A 43 -3.52 10.63 -9.37
CA SER A 43 -3.95 10.20 -8.04
C SER A 43 -4.45 8.75 -8.05
N LEU A 44 -5.32 8.39 -9.00
CA LEU A 44 -5.84 7.02 -9.11
C LEU A 44 -4.72 6.01 -9.39
N LYS A 45 -3.80 6.35 -10.28
CA LYS A 45 -2.63 5.50 -10.58
C LYS A 45 -1.76 5.27 -9.35
N ALA A 46 -1.55 6.30 -8.52
CA ALA A 46 -0.81 6.18 -7.27
C ALA A 46 -1.51 5.21 -6.30
N GLN A 47 -2.83 5.33 -6.14
CA GLN A 47 -3.63 4.43 -5.30
C GLN A 47 -3.59 2.99 -5.80
N MET A 48 -3.75 2.78 -7.11
CA MET A 48 -3.67 1.45 -7.71
C MET A 48 -2.28 0.83 -7.52
N LYS A 49 -1.21 1.63 -7.64
CA LYS A 49 0.16 1.19 -7.40
C LYS A 49 0.36 0.77 -5.93
N ALA A 50 -0.12 1.56 -4.98
CA ALA A 50 -0.05 1.21 -3.55
C ALA A 50 -0.75 -0.13 -3.28
N ARG A 51 -1.96 -0.32 -3.79
CA ARG A 51 -2.71 -1.57 -3.67
C ARG A 51 -1.99 -2.77 -4.29
N LEU A 52 -1.34 -2.59 -5.43
CA LEU A 52 -0.53 -3.65 -6.06
C LEU A 52 0.66 -4.03 -5.18
N MET A 53 1.35 -3.06 -4.56
CA MET A 53 2.45 -3.33 -3.64
C MET A 53 1.99 -4.10 -2.40
N GLU A 54 0.83 -3.77 -1.84
CA GLU A 54 0.25 -4.52 -0.72
C GLU A 54 -0.07 -5.98 -1.10
N LEU A 55 -0.66 -6.17 -2.28
CA LEU A 55 -0.97 -7.50 -2.79
C LEU A 55 0.30 -8.32 -3.07
N ASP A 56 1.33 -7.71 -3.64
CA ASP A 56 2.62 -8.35 -3.90
C ASP A 56 3.35 -8.74 -2.62
N ALA A 57 3.35 -7.86 -1.61
CA ALA A 57 3.88 -8.19 -0.28
C ALA A 57 3.13 -9.35 0.37
N LYS A 58 1.79 -9.35 0.28
CA LYS A 58 0.94 -10.43 0.78
C LYS A 58 1.22 -11.73 0.03
N GLN A 59 1.33 -11.69 -1.29
CA GLN A 59 1.65 -12.84 -2.12
C GLN A 59 3.01 -13.42 -1.74
N SER A 60 4.03 -12.58 -1.62
CA SER A 60 5.39 -12.98 -1.23
C SER A 60 5.41 -13.65 0.14
N ARG A 61 4.71 -13.07 1.14
CA ARG A 61 4.59 -13.68 2.48
C ARG A 61 3.91 -15.05 2.41
N LEU A 62 2.78 -15.16 1.72
CA LEU A 62 2.05 -16.42 1.59
C LEU A 62 2.86 -17.48 0.83
N ALA A 63 3.57 -17.09 -0.22
CA ALA A 63 4.45 -17.96 -0.96
C ALA A 63 5.54 -18.54 -0.05
N SER A 64 6.17 -17.70 0.77
CA SER A 64 7.16 -18.15 1.76
C SER A 64 6.55 -19.13 2.76
N VAL A 65 5.39 -18.83 3.35
CA VAL A 65 4.70 -19.72 4.29
C VAL A 65 4.37 -21.07 3.66
N VAL A 66 3.87 -21.08 2.42
CA VAL A 66 3.56 -22.31 1.70
C VAL A 66 4.82 -23.11 1.39
N ALA A 67 5.91 -22.45 0.98
CA ALA A 67 7.17 -23.10 0.62
C ALA A 67 7.86 -23.71 1.84
N THR A 68 7.92 -23.00 2.97
CA THR A 68 8.57 -23.47 4.20
C THR A 68 7.66 -24.36 5.04
N LYS A 69 6.33 -24.28 4.83
CA LYS A 69 5.29 -24.82 5.71
C LYS A 69 5.38 -24.28 7.15
N THR A 70 5.99 -23.11 7.31
CA THR A 70 6.24 -22.48 8.61
C THR A 70 5.81 -21.02 8.54
N ASP A 71 5.13 -20.55 9.58
CA ASP A 71 4.68 -19.15 9.72
C ASP A 71 5.18 -18.60 11.05
N TYR A 72 5.70 -17.37 11.03
CA TYR A 72 6.14 -16.69 12.25
C TYR A 72 4.92 -16.07 12.91
N ARG A 73 4.67 -16.44 14.17
CA ARG A 73 3.58 -15.92 14.98
C ARG A 73 4.11 -15.59 16.36
N ASP A 74 3.51 -14.56 16.96
CA ASP A 74 3.75 -14.26 18.36
C ASP A 74 3.10 -15.35 19.21
N VAL A 75 3.91 -16.09 19.96
CA VAL A 75 3.48 -17.16 20.85
C VAL A 75 3.94 -16.80 22.26
N GLU A 76 3.06 -16.94 23.24
CA GLU A 76 3.45 -16.77 24.63
C GLU A 76 4.45 -17.85 25.05
N VAL A 77 5.57 -17.41 25.62
CA VAL A 77 6.62 -18.27 26.16
C VAL A 77 6.65 -18.09 27.67
N GLU A 78 6.60 -19.21 28.39
CA GLU A 78 6.84 -19.26 29.82
C GLU A 78 8.32 -19.55 30.08
N ILE A 79 8.93 -18.79 30.99
CA ILE A 79 10.31 -19.00 31.41
C ILE A 79 10.27 -19.46 32.86
N ALA A 80 10.66 -20.71 33.11
CA ALA A 80 10.69 -21.31 34.43
C ALA A 80 12.13 -21.67 34.82
N ILE A 81 12.47 -21.55 36.10
CA ILE A 81 13.75 -21.99 36.65
C ILE A 81 13.61 -23.45 37.07
N THR A 82 14.49 -24.32 36.58
CA THR A 82 14.51 -25.74 36.96
C THR A 82 15.40 -25.97 38.18
N ASP A 83 15.25 -27.13 38.83
CA ASP A 83 16.05 -27.52 40.00
C ASP A 83 17.55 -27.56 39.71
N ASP A 84 17.94 -27.85 38.46
CA ASP A 84 19.32 -27.82 37.98
C ASP A 84 19.91 -26.40 37.79
N GLY A 85 19.16 -25.35 38.15
CA GLY A 85 19.62 -23.96 38.09
C GLY A 85 19.72 -23.41 36.67
N VAL A 86 18.88 -23.89 35.75
CA VAL A 86 18.78 -23.38 34.37
C VAL A 86 17.40 -22.78 34.11
N ALA A 87 17.36 -21.79 33.21
CA ALA A 87 16.10 -21.24 32.71
C ALA A 87 15.62 -22.08 31.52
N GLN A 88 14.38 -22.56 31.60
CA GLN A 88 13.71 -23.31 30.56
C GLN A 88 12.60 -22.45 29.95
N GLU A 89 12.68 -22.22 28.65
CA GLU A 89 11.72 -21.44 27.88
C GLU A 89 10.78 -22.40 27.15
N THR A 90 9.49 -22.37 27.50
CA THR A 90 8.46 -23.29 27.02
C THR A 90 7.35 -22.52 26.33
N ARG A 91 6.99 -22.91 25.11
CA ARG A 91 5.83 -22.35 24.42
C ARG A 91 4.55 -22.79 25.11
N LYS A 92 3.68 -21.84 25.48
CA LYS A 92 2.42 -22.16 26.18
C LYS A 92 1.37 -22.84 25.31
N ASP A 93 1.41 -22.65 24.00
CA ASP A 93 0.41 -23.19 23.06
C ASP A 93 0.57 -24.68 22.80
N THR A 94 1.79 -25.19 22.91
CA THR A 94 2.19 -26.55 22.52
C THR A 94 2.89 -27.30 23.64
N GLY A 95 3.37 -26.60 24.67
CA GLY A 95 4.23 -27.16 25.72
C GLY A 95 5.64 -27.50 25.22
N GLU A 96 6.00 -27.07 24.01
CA GLU A 96 7.30 -27.34 23.42
C GLU A 96 8.39 -26.49 24.09
N ILE A 97 9.44 -27.15 24.60
CA ILE A 97 10.63 -26.47 25.13
C ILE A 97 11.45 -25.98 23.94
N ILE A 98 11.55 -24.65 23.81
CA ILE A 98 12.26 -24.03 22.69
C ILE A 98 13.70 -23.65 23.01
N SER A 99 14.03 -23.52 24.29
CA SER A 99 15.37 -23.18 24.74
C SER A 99 15.60 -23.59 26.19
N THR A 100 16.82 -24.01 26.47
CA THR A 100 17.32 -24.20 27.84
C THR A 100 18.66 -23.48 27.92
N ARG A 101 18.78 -22.56 28.87
CA ARG A 101 19.98 -21.74 29.02
C ARG A 101 20.34 -21.54 30.49
N PRO A 102 21.61 -21.26 30.82
CA PRO A 102 21.97 -20.83 32.15
C PRO A 102 21.18 -19.58 32.57
N LEU A 103 20.90 -19.46 33.87
CA LEU A 103 20.30 -18.26 34.46
C LEU A 103 21.18 -17.03 34.18
N ARG A 104 20.55 -15.93 33.77
CA ARG A 104 21.21 -14.62 33.70
C ARG A 104 21.38 -14.04 35.11
N GLU A 105 22.26 -13.07 35.27
CA GLU A 105 22.60 -12.51 36.60
C GLU A 105 21.40 -11.89 37.32
N ASP A 106 20.49 -11.27 36.57
CA ASP A 106 19.22 -10.72 37.04
C ASP A 106 18.22 -11.81 37.49
N GLU A 107 18.18 -12.94 36.79
CA GLU A 107 17.32 -14.09 37.13
C GLU A 107 17.82 -14.87 38.35
N LYS A 108 19.16 -14.91 38.56
CA LYS A 108 19.77 -15.49 39.76
C LYS A 108 19.38 -14.75 41.03
N GLN A 109 19.13 -13.44 40.93
CA GLN A 109 18.76 -12.63 42.08
C GLN A 109 17.33 -12.92 42.55
N LEU A 110 16.42 -13.27 41.64
CA LEU A 110 15.06 -13.73 42.00
C LEU A 110 15.05 -15.04 42.79
N GLN A 111 16.03 -15.92 42.56
CA GLN A 111 16.14 -17.19 43.27
C GLN A 111 16.50 -17.03 44.76
N MET A 112 17.04 -15.87 45.16
CA MET A 112 17.45 -15.60 46.55
C MET A 112 16.37 -14.93 47.42
N ASP A 113 15.25 -14.48 46.83
CA ASP A 113 14.19 -13.73 47.51
C ASP A 113 12.92 -14.55 47.81
N THR A 114 12.96 -15.88 47.61
CA THR A 114 11.87 -16.79 48.02
C THR A 114 12.28 -17.52 49.31
N PRO A 115 11.54 -17.38 50.43
CA PRO A 115 11.85 -18.01 51.72
C PRO A 115 11.69 -19.54 51.72
#